data_AF-A0A2D4KSS1-F1
#
_entry.id   AF-A0A2D4KSS1-F1
#
_cell.length_a   1.000
_cell.length_b   1.000
_cell.length_c   1.000
_cell.angle_alpha   90.00
_cell.angle_beta   90.00
_cell.angle_gamma   90.00
#
_symmetry.space_group_name_H-M   'P 1'
#
loop_
_entity.id
_entity.type
_entity.pdbx_description
1 polymer ?
#
loop_
_entity_poly.entity_id
_entity_poly.type
_entity_poly.pdbx_seq_one_letter_code
_entity_poly.pdbx_strand_id
1 'polypeptide(L)'
;VELCATVAELDDKNIADLWAMVKQMTDVLLVPASDALKIRTSMEVQMEFVRQALQYLEQSYKNYTLMTVFGNLHQAQLGGVPGTYQLVRSFLNIKLPVSVPGLQDGEVEGHPVWAIIYYCMRCGDLMAAMQVVNLAEHQLGDFKTWFHEYMHSKDKRLSPATENKVRLHYRRALRN
;
A
#
# COMPACT_ATOMS: atom_id res chain seq x y z
N VAL A 1 5.98 32.78 1.08
CA VAL A 1 5.93 32.25 2.46
C VAL A 1 5.46 30.82 2.34
N GLU A 2 6.33 29.84 2.59
CA GLU A 2 5.95 28.43 2.51
C GLU A 2 5.08 28.14 3.74
N LEU A 3 3.75 28.18 3.61
CA LEU A 3 2.81 28.04 4.74
C LEU A 3 3.12 26.81 5.61
N CYS A 4 3.61 25.73 4.99
CA CYS A 4 3.98 24.51 5.68
C CYS A 4 5.19 24.69 6.62
N ALA A 5 6.12 25.59 6.33
CA ALA A 5 7.25 25.89 7.21
C ALA A 5 6.78 26.66 8.46
N THR A 6 5.89 27.64 8.29
CA THR A 6 5.29 28.39 9.40
C THR A 6 4.42 27.52 10.30
N VAL A 7 3.73 26.53 9.73
CA VAL A 7 2.95 25.56 10.51
C VAL A 7 3.84 24.63 11.35
N ALA A 8 5.01 24.25 10.85
CA ALA A 8 5.93 23.40 11.60
C ALA A 8 6.46 24.08 12.88
N GLU A 9 6.44 25.42 12.93
CA GLU A 9 6.80 26.21 14.12
C GLU A 9 5.73 26.18 15.22
N LEU A 10 4.50 25.71 14.94
CA LEU A 10 3.39 25.71 15.89
C LEU A 10 3.44 24.56 16.92
N ASP A 11 4.43 23.67 16.84
CA ASP A 11 4.62 22.48 17.71
C ASP A 11 3.35 21.61 17.88
N ASP A 12 2.41 21.70 16.94
CA ASP A 12 1.21 20.88 16.91
C ASP A 12 1.32 19.83 15.80
N LYS A 13 1.54 18.58 16.23
CA LYS A 13 1.67 17.43 15.33
C LYS A 13 0.45 17.19 14.46
N ASN A 14 -0.77 17.39 14.98
CA ASN A 14 -1.99 17.15 14.21
C ASN A 14 -2.12 18.18 13.09
N ILE A 15 -1.79 19.44 13.39
CA ILE A 15 -1.78 20.53 12.41
C ILE A 15 -0.69 20.26 11.36
N ALA A 16 0.52 19.86 11.78
CA ALA A 16 1.60 19.51 10.87
C ALA A 16 1.23 18.35 9.92
N ASP A 17 0.65 17.27 10.45
CA ASP A 17 0.20 16.11 9.66
C ASP A 17 -0.92 16.50 8.67
N LEU A 18 -1.87 17.34 9.10
CA LEU A 18 -2.93 17.86 8.23
C LEU A 18 -2.36 18.72 7.09
N TRP A 19 -1.39 19.59 7.37
CA TRP A 19 -0.75 20.40 6.33
C TRP A 19 0.14 19.59 5.41
N ALA A 20 0.81 18.55 5.89
CA ALA A 20 1.54 17.59 5.06
C ALA A 20 0.59 16.88 4.07
N MET A 21 -0.58 16.47 4.55
CA MET A 21 -1.64 15.90 3.69
C MET A 21 -2.09 16.91 2.63
N VAL A 22 -2.42 18.15 3.02
CA VAL A 22 -2.87 19.19 2.08
C VAL A 22 -1.78 19.48 1.04
N LYS A 23 -0.51 19.60 1.45
CA LYS A 23 0.62 19.83 0.55
C LYS A 23 0.71 18.74 -0.51
N GLN A 24 0.62 17.47 -0.10
CA GLN A 24 0.70 16.34 -1.03
C GLN A 24 -0.55 16.20 -1.92
N MET A 25 -1.73 16.46 -1.38
CA MET A 25 -3.00 16.42 -2.13
C MET A 25 -3.12 17.54 -3.17
N THR A 26 -2.52 18.69 -2.91
CA THR A 26 -2.59 19.88 -3.78
C THR A 26 -1.44 19.96 -4.78
N ASP A 27 -0.45 19.07 -4.69
CA ASP A 27 0.60 18.88 -5.67
C ASP A 27 0.08 18.14 -6.92
N VAL A 28 -0.98 18.67 -7.50
CA VAL A 28 -1.58 18.25 -8.76
C VAL A 28 -1.42 19.41 -9.72
N LEU A 29 -0.86 19.16 -10.90
CA LEU A 29 -0.65 20.20 -11.91
C LEU A 29 -2.01 20.75 -12.38
N LEU A 30 -2.41 21.91 -11.84
CA LEU A 30 -3.58 22.63 -12.30
C LEU A 30 -3.19 23.48 -13.50
N VAL A 31 -3.68 23.10 -14.69
CA VAL A 31 -3.49 23.89 -15.91
C VAL A 31 -4.41 25.13 -15.83
N PRO A 32 -3.89 26.36 -16.04
CA PRO A 32 -4.73 27.54 -16.16
C PRO A 32 -5.72 27.35 -17.30
N ALA A 33 -7.01 27.46 -17.01
CA ALA A 33 -8.05 27.20 -17.99
C ALA A 33 -9.15 28.24 -17.94
N SER A 34 -9.74 28.46 -19.12
CA SER A 34 -10.90 29.33 -19.32
C SER A 34 -12.12 28.84 -18.54
N ASP A 35 -12.24 27.53 -18.31
CA ASP A 35 -13.29 26.92 -17.48
C ASP A 35 -12.68 25.98 -16.43
N ALA A 36 -12.39 26.56 -15.27
CA ALA A 36 -11.78 25.84 -14.15
C ALA A 36 -12.68 24.73 -13.59
N LEU A 37 -14.01 24.86 -13.66
CA LEU A 37 -14.93 23.85 -13.14
C LEU A 37 -14.89 22.61 -14.02
N LYS A 38 -14.98 22.77 -15.34
CA LYS A 38 -14.92 21.66 -16.29
C LYS A 38 -13.65 20.83 -16.14
N ILE A 39 -12.50 21.48 -15.96
CA ILE A 39 -11.22 20.78 -15.74
C ILE A 39 -11.21 20.05 -14.40
N ARG A 40 -11.65 20.69 -13.30
CA ARG A 40 -11.67 20.05 -11.97
C ARG A 40 -12.59 18.83 -11.92
N THR A 41 -13.64 18.80 -12.74
CA THR A 41 -14.55 17.66 -12.85
C THR A 41 -14.12 16.63 -13.89
N SER A 42 -13.02 16.85 -14.61
CA SER A 42 -12.55 15.90 -15.62
C SER A 42 -12.06 14.62 -14.95
N MET A 43 -12.25 13.49 -15.63
CA MET A 43 -11.81 12.18 -15.14
C MET A 43 -10.29 12.16 -14.92
N GLU A 44 -9.52 12.84 -15.76
CA GLU A 44 -8.06 12.89 -15.64
C GLU A 44 -7.64 13.55 -14.32
N VAL A 45 -8.21 14.71 -14.00
CA VAL A 45 -7.88 15.44 -12.76
C VAL A 45 -8.37 14.67 -11.53
N GLN A 46 -9.58 14.11 -11.58
CA GLN A 46 -10.09 13.28 -10.48
C GLN A 46 -9.21 12.06 -10.22
N MET A 47 -8.77 11.37 -11.27
CA MET A 47 -7.87 10.23 -11.14
C MET A 47 -6.52 10.64 -10.55
N GLU A 48 -6.02 11.83 -10.88
CA GLU A 48 -4.76 12.32 -10.32
C GLU A 48 -4.89 12.63 -8.82
N PHE A 49 -5.99 13.24 -8.38
CA PHE A 49 -6.29 13.38 -6.96
C PHE A 49 -6.36 12.05 -6.23
N VAL A 50 -6.97 11.02 -6.84
CA VAL A 50 -7.02 9.67 -6.27
C VAL A 50 -5.63 9.06 -6.15
N ARG A 51 -4.75 9.26 -7.15
CA ARG A 51 -3.36 8.77 -7.10
C ARG A 51 -2.57 9.46 -5.99
N GLN A 52 -2.66 10.78 -5.87
CA GLN A 52 -1.99 11.53 -4.80
C GLN A 52 -2.49 11.14 -3.41
N ALA A 53 -3.81 10.98 -3.26
CA ALA A 53 -4.40 10.50 -2.00
C ALA A 53 -3.90 9.10 -1.63
N LEU A 54 -3.88 8.18 -2.60
CA LEU A 54 -3.40 6.82 -2.39
C LEU A 54 -1.92 6.82 -2.00
N GLN A 55 -1.08 7.57 -2.72
CA GLN A 55 0.36 7.67 -2.43
C GLN A 55 0.61 8.23 -1.02
N TYR A 56 -0.12 9.27 -0.61
CA TYR A 56 -0.04 9.80 0.75
C TYR A 56 -0.41 8.73 1.78
N LEU A 57 -1.51 8.01 1.58
CA LEU A 57 -1.96 6.95 2.50
C LEU A 57 -0.98 5.77 2.57
N GLU A 58 -0.37 5.41 1.45
CA GLU A 58 0.67 4.38 1.35
C GLU A 58 1.93 4.81 2.14
N GLN A 59 2.43 6.01 1.91
CA GLN A 59 3.61 6.55 2.60
C GLN A 59 3.37 6.76 4.11
N SER A 60 2.20 7.28 4.47
CA SER A 60 1.79 7.45 5.87
C SER A 60 1.80 6.10 6.60
N TYR A 61 1.30 5.04 5.96
CA TYR A 61 1.32 3.70 6.55
C TYR A 61 2.71 3.09 6.61
N LYS A 62 3.55 3.31 5.60
CA LYS A 62 4.96 2.91 5.63
C LYS A 62 5.71 3.58 6.79
N ASN A 63 5.45 4.87 7.03
CA ASN A 63 6.00 5.60 8.18
C ASN A 63 5.48 5.04 9.51
N TYR A 64 4.19 4.75 9.62
CA TYR A 64 3.62 4.09 10.81
C TYR A 64 4.28 2.73 11.08
N THR A 65 4.48 1.92 10.03
CA THR A 65 5.16 0.62 10.10
C THR A 65 6.60 0.79 10.60
N LEU A 66 7.33 1.76 10.04
CA LEU A 66 8.69 2.14 10.44
C LEU A 66 8.77 2.52 11.92
N MET A 67 7.91 3.45 12.36
CA MET A 67 7.88 3.93 13.75
C MET A 67 7.48 2.83 14.73
N THR A 68 6.54 1.97 14.35
CA THR A 68 6.14 0.82 15.17
C THR A 68 7.31 -0.15 15.37
N VAL A 69 8.07 -0.45 14.32
CA VAL A 69 9.23 -1.34 14.37
C VAL A 69 10.35 -0.73 15.23
N PHE A 70 10.72 0.52 15.00
CA PHE A 70 11.76 1.19 15.79
C PHE A 70 11.36 1.41 17.25
N GLY A 71 10.07 1.60 17.54
CA GLY A 71 9.56 1.67 18.90
C GLY A 71 9.59 0.33 19.66
N ASN A 72 9.74 -0.80 18.95
CA ASN A 72 9.65 -2.15 19.53
C ASN A 72 10.76 -3.08 19.03
N LEU A 73 11.99 -2.58 18.86
CA LEU A 73 13.10 -3.29 18.18
C LEU A 73 13.35 -4.71 18.69
N HIS A 74 13.27 -4.93 20.01
CA HIS A 74 13.48 -6.25 20.61
C HIS A 74 12.46 -7.29 20.10
N GLN A 75 11.18 -6.92 20.03
CA GLN A 75 10.14 -7.80 19.49
C GLN A 75 10.18 -7.85 17.97
N ALA A 76 10.50 -6.73 17.31
CA ALA A 76 10.50 -6.62 15.86
C ALA A 76 11.53 -7.52 15.19
N GLN A 77 12.67 -7.75 15.86
CA GLN A 77 13.80 -8.53 15.34
C GLN A 77 14.22 -8.04 13.94
N LEU A 78 14.31 -6.72 13.77
CA LEU A 78 14.73 -6.11 12.51
C LEU A 78 16.20 -6.43 12.25
N GLY A 79 16.47 -7.21 11.19
CA GLY A 79 17.82 -7.51 10.73
C GLY A 79 18.49 -6.32 10.02
N GLY A 80 19.70 -6.53 9.50
CA GLY A 80 20.48 -5.47 8.85
C GLY A 80 20.12 -5.17 7.39
N VAL A 81 19.19 -5.92 6.78
CA VAL A 81 18.82 -5.75 5.37
C VAL A 81 17.70 -4.70 5.24
N PRO A 82 17.93 -3.57 4.55
CA PRO A 82 16.89 -2.58 4.33
C PRO A 82 15.87 -3.06 3.29
N GLY A 83 14.62 -2.62 3.42
CA GLY A 83 13.57 -2.85 2.42
C GLY A 83 12.19 -3.01 3.04
N THR A 84 11.14 -2.76 2.25
CA THR A 84 9.75 -2.86 2.72
C THR A 84 9.40 -4.29 3.13
N TYR A 85 9.89 -5.30 2.40
CA TYR A 85 9.70 -6.70 2.77
C TYR A 85 10.18 -7.01 4.19
N GLN A 86 11.43 -6.67 4.50
CA GLN A 86 12.00 -6.94 5.83
C GLN A 86 11.31 -6.10 6.92
N LEU A 87 10.97 -4.85 6.61
CA LEU A 87 10.22 -3.98 7.50
C LEU A 87 8.85 -4.57 7.86
N VAL A 88 8.11 -5.06 6.85
CA VAL A 88 6.78 -5.67 7.04
C VAL A 88 6.88 -6.94 7.88
N ARG A 89 7.88 -7.79 7.65
CA ARG A 89 8.11 -8.98 8.49
C ARG A 89 8.33 -8.59 9.96
N SER A 90 9.22 -7.64 10.20
CA SER A 90 9.46 -7.16 11.57
C SER A 90 8.24 -6.50 12.19
N PHE A 91 7.40 -5.85 11.39
CA PHE A 91 6.12 -5.30 11.85
C PHE A 91 5.12 -6.39 12.24
N LEU A 92 5.07 -7.50 11.49
CA LEU A 92 4.20 -8.63 11.79
C LEU A 92 4.59 -9.34 13.09
N ASN A 93 5.89 -9.43 13.44
CA ASN A 93 6.33 -9.92 14.75
C ASN A 93 5.72 -9.13 15.94
N ILE A 94 5.32 -7.88 15.70
CA ILE A 94 4.73 -7.00 16.72
C ILE A 94 3.20 -7.09 16.71
N LYS A 95 2.60 -6.99 15.52
CA LYS A 95 1.15 -6.75 15.37
C LYS A 95 0.33 -8.00 15.10
N LEU A 96 0.94 -9.06 14.59
CA LEU A 96 0.21 -10.26 14.25
C LEU A 96 0.07 -11.15 15.51
N PRO A 97 -1.15 -11.50 15.92
CA PRO A 97 -1.34 -12.51 16.95
C PRO A 97 -0.85 -13.87 16.44
N VAL A 98 -0.63 -14.81 17.36
CA VAL A 98 -0.19 -16.17 17.05
C VAL A 98 -1.07 -16.76 15.94
N SER A 99 -0.42 -17.26 14.88
CA SER A 99 -1.06 -17.92 13.74
C SER A 99 -2.01 -19.01 14.24
N VAL A 100 -3.28 -18.95 13.83
CA VAL A 100 -4.24 -20.01 14.09
C VAL A 100 -4.04 -21.08 13.00
N PRO A 101 -3.60 -22.30 13.37
CA PRO A 101 -3.36 -23.35 12.38
C PRO A 101 -4.62 -23.66 11.57
N GLY A 102 -4.46 -23.83 10.25
CA GLY A 102 -5.56 -24.21 9.35
C GLY A 102 -6.39 -23.07 8.76
N LEU A 103 -6.08 -21.80 9.08
CA LEU A 103 -6.75 -20.62 8.49
C LEU A 103 -5.89 -19.90 7.44
N GLN A 104 -4.81 -20.51 6.96
CA GLN A 104 -3.84 -19.87 6.07
C GLN A 104 -3.49 -20.78 4.90
N ASP A 105 -3.39 -20.18 3.71
CA ASP A 105 -2.99 -20.88 2.47
C ASP A 105 -1.49 -21.18 2.42
N GLY A 106 -0.72 -20.59 3.35
CA GLY A 106 0.65 -20.96 3.63
C GLY A 106 1.48 -19.82 4.23
N GLU A 107 2.77 -20.11 4.43
CA GLU A 107 3.69 -19.25 5.15
C GLU A 107 4.99 -18.98 4.38
N VAL A 108 5.55 -17.79 4.57
CA VAL A 108 6.89 -17.41 4.12
C VAL A 108 7.66 -16.95 5.36
N GLU A 109 8.73 -17.67 5.68
CA GLU A 109 9.62 -17.37 6.81
C GLU A 109 8.85 -17.18 8.14
N GLY A 110 7.93 -18.12 8.43
CA GLY A 110 7.13 -18.17 9.66
C GLY A 110 5.98 -17.16 9.73
N HIS A 111 5.66 -16.49 8.62
CA HIS A 111 4.59 -15.49 8.56
C HIS A 111 3.56 -15.85 7.49
N PRO A 112 2.27 -15.51 7.68
CA PRO A 112 1.24 -15.79 6.69
C PRO A 112 1.53 -15.04 5.39
N VAL A 113 1.53 -15.76 4.26
CA VAL A 113 1.87 -15.19 2.94
C VAL A 113 1.00 -13.98 2.61
N TRP A 114 -0.32 -14.09 2.82
CA TRP A 114 -1.26 -13.02 2.53
C TRP A 114 -1.07 -11.80 3.42
N ALA A 115 -0.64 -11.96 4.66
CA ALA A 115 -0.36 -10.84 5.55
C ALA A 115 0.81 -10.02 5.02
N ILE A 116 1.90 -10.68 4.60
CA ILE A 116 3.06 -9.99 4.04
C ILE A 116 2.68 -9.29 2.73
N ILE A 117 1.98 -9.97 1.81
CA ILE A 117 1.52 -9.37 0.54
C ILE A 117 0.67 -8.12 0.82
N TYR A 118 -0.33 -8.24 1.71
CA TYR A 118 -1.22 -7.14 2.06
C TYR A 118 -0.46 -5.93 2.59
N TYR A 119 0.44 -6.11 3.55
CA TYR A 119 1.16 -4.98 4.15
C TYR A 119 2.21 -4.36 3.22
N CYS A 120 2.84 -5.15 2.34
CA CYS A 120 3.67 -4.59 1.26
C CYS A 120 2.83 -3.70 0.33
N MET A 121 1.65 -4.18 -0.11
CA MET A 121 0.72 -3.38 -0.93
C MET A 121 0.21 -2.15 -0.18
N ARG A 122 -0.10 -2.28 1.11
CA ARG A 122 -0.58 -1.18 1.96
C ARG A 122 0.47 -0.08 2.13
N CYS A 123 1.75 -0.42 2.04
CA CYS A 123 2.89 0.50 2.00
C CYS A 123 3.20 1.04 0.60
N GLY A 124 2.41 0.68 -0.42
CA GLY A 124 2.62 1.08 -1.82
C GLY A 124 3.75 0.34 -2.54
N ASP A 125 4.36 -0.68 -1.92
CA ASP A 125 5.51 -1.40 -2.47
C ASP A 125 5.08 -2.71 -3.14
N LEU A 126 4.61 -2.58 -4.39
CA LEU A 126 4.18 -3.73 -5.18
C LEU A 126 5.34 -4.66 -5.56
N MET A 127 6.57 -4.14 -5.64
CA MET A 127 7.74 -4.96 -5.92
C MET A 127 8.09 -5.87 -4.75
N ALA A 128 8.05 -5.34 -3.52
CA ALA A 128 8.20 -6.15 -2.31
C ALA A 128 7.06 -7.17 -2.17
N ALA A 129 5.83 -6.82 -2.54
CA ALA A 129 4.73 -7.78 -2.58
C ALA A 129 4.99 -8.90 -3.62
N MET A 130 5.46 -8.55 -4.82
CA MET A 130 5.77 -9.52 -5.87
C MET A 130 6.93 -10.45 -5.50
N GLN A 131 7.92 -9.95 -4.75
CA GLN A 131 8.97 -10.80 -4.18
C GLN A 131 8.36 -11.94 -3.33
N VAL A 132 7.38 -11.63 -2.48
CA VAL A 132 6.68 -12.63 -1.65
C VAL A 132 5.87 -13.58 -2.52
N VAL A 133 5.16 -13.05 -3.52
CA VAL A 133 4.37 -13.86 -4.45
C VAL A 133 5.25 -14.88 -5.18
N ASN A 134 6.47 -14.48 -5.57
CA ASN A 134 7.43 -15.39 -6.20
C ASN A 134 7.93 -16.47 -5.21
N LEU A 135 8.20 -16.11 -3.96
CA LEU A 135 8.62 -17.06 -2.92
C LEU A 135 7.53 -18.09 -2.60
N ALA A 136 6.25 -17.71 -2.68
CA ALA A 136 5.10 -18.54 -2.37
C ALA A 136 4.32 -19.02 -3.61
N GLU A 137 4.93 -19.00 -4.80
CA GLU A 137 4.24 -19.24 -6.08
C GLU A 137 3.41 -20.53 -6.08
N HIS A 138 3.98 -21.63 -5.54
CA HIS A 138 3.32 -22.93 -5.46
C HIS A 138 2.06 -22.94 -4.58
N GLN A 139 1.89 -21.97 -3.68
CA GLN A 139 0.78 -21.86 -2.73
C GLN A 139 -0.32 -20.90 -3.23
N LEU A 140 -0.02 -20.06 -4.22
CA LEU A 140 -0.87 -18.93 -4.62
C LEU A 140 -1.68 -19.17 -5.91
N GLY A 141 -1.47 -20.31 -6.58
CA GLY A 141 -2.18 -20.66 -7.81
C GLY A 141 -2.07 -19.55 -8.88
N ASP A 142 -3.21 -19.18 -9.46
CA ASP A 142 -3.27 -18.17 -10.52
C ASP A 142 -3.02 -16.72 -10.06
N PHE A 143 -2.92 -16.47 -8.75
CA PHE A 143 -2.78 -15.10 -8.21
C PHE A 143 -1.54 -14.39 -8.74
N LYS A 144 -0.41 -15.09 -8.90
CA LYS A 144 0.83 -14.51 -9.43
C LYS A 144 0.61 -13.86 -10.78
N THR A 145 -0.10 -14.55 -11.68
CA THR A 145 -0.40 -14.07 -13.03
C THR A 145 -1.26 -12.81 -12.98
N TRP A 146 -2.31 -12.81 -12.16
CA TRP A 146 -3.20 -11.65 -12.01
C TRP A 146 -2.48 -10.47 -11.38
N PHE A 147 -1.63 -10.72 -10.38
CA PHE A 147 -0.87 -9.68 -9.70
C PHE A 147 0.18 -9.06 -10.63
N HIS A 148 0.83 -9.88 -11.46
CA HIS A 148 1.76 -9.39 -12.47
C HIS A 148 1.06 -8.49 -13.50
N GLU A 149 -0.11 -8.88 -14.00
CA GLU A 149 -0.93 -8.05 -14.90
C GLU A 149 -1.32 -6.72 -14.23
N TYR A 150 -1.79 -6.77 -12.98
CA TYR A 150 -2.14 -5.59 -12.20
C TYR A 150 -0.98 -4.58 -12.10
N MET A 151 0.23 -5.06 -11.78
CA MET A 151 1.42 -4.21 -11.61
C MET A 151 1.86 -3.49 -12.89
N HIS A 152 1.70 -4.14 -14.05
CA HIS A 152 2.18 -3.61 -15.33
C HIS A 152 1.10 -2.83 -16.10
N SER A 153 -0.11 -2.73 -15.55
CA SER A 153 -1.18 -1.93 -16.12
C SER A 153 -1.03 -0.45 -15.77
N LYS A 154 -1.34 0.44 -16.72
CA LYS A 154 -1.20 1.89 -16.58
C LYS A 154 -1.97 2.46 -15.38
N ASP A 155 -3.12 1.86 -15.05
CA ASP A 155 -4.04 2.35 -14.02
C ASP A 155 -4.25 1.36 -12.87
N LYS A 156 -3.33 0.41 -12.67
CA LYS A 156 -3.48 -0.65 -11.66
C LYS A 156 -4.83 -1.38 -11.83
N ARG A 157 -5.15 -1.79 -13.06
CA ARG A 157 -6.38 -2.46 -13.47
C ARG A 157 -6.09 -3.75 -14.23
N LEU A 158 -6.94 -4.74 -13.99
CA LEU A 158 -6.95 -5.97 -14.76
C LEU A 158 -7.71 -5.76 -16.08
N SER A 159 -7.35 -6.56 -17.09
CA SER A 159 -8.14 -6.69 -18.30
C SER A 159 -9.55 -7.23 -17.99
N PRO A 160 -10.57 -6.93 -18.82
CA PRO A 160 -11.92 -7.45 -18.59
C PRO A 160 -11.99 -8.97 -18.48
N ALA A 161 -11.12 -9.68 -19.23
CA ALA A 161 -11.05 -11.14 -19.19
C ALA A 161 -10.50 -11.64 -17.84
N THR A 162 -9.37 -11.09 -17.38
CA THR A 162 -8.77 -11.48 -16.09
C THR A 162 -9.64 -11.05 -14.93
N GLU A 163 -10.23 -9.86 -14.97
CA GLU A 163 -11.16 -9.38 -13.94
C GLU A 163 -12.36 -10.32 -13.78
N ASN A 164 -12.96 -10.78 -14.88
CA ASN A 164 -14.05 -11.75 -14.83
C ASN A 164 -13.64 -13.08 -14.19
N LYS A 165 -12.42 -13.57 -14.47
CA LYS A 165 -11.86 -14.77 -13.84
C LYS A 165 -11.68 -14.57 -12.34
N VAL A 166 -11.07 -13.46 -11.92
CA VAL A 166 -10.86 -13.12 -10.50
C VAL A 166 -12.19 -13.01 -9.77
N ARG A 167 -13.18 -12.29 -10.33
CA ARG A 167 -14.52 -12.15 -9.74
C ARG A 167 -15.25 -13.49 -9.64
N LEU A 168 -15.05 -14.41 -10.60
CA LEU A 168 -15.63 -15.75 -10.52
C LEU A 168 -14.95 -16.59 -9.44
N HIS A 169 -13.61 -16.57 -9.38
CA HIS A 169 -12.83 -17.28 -8.37
C HIS A 169 -13.20 -16.81 -6.96
N TYR A 170 -13.21 -15.49 -6.72
CA TYR A 170 -13.61 -14.90 -5.44
C TYR A 170 -15.00 -15.36 -4.98
N ARG A 171 -15.99 -15.34 -5.89
CA ARG A 171 -17.36 -15.77 -5.58
C ARG A 171 -17.49 -17.27 -5.26
N ARG A 172 -16.64 -18.12 -5.85
CA ARG A 172 -16.75 -19.57 -5.71
C ARG A 172 -15.92 -20.13 -4.56
N ALA A 173 -14.76 -19.56 -4.31
CA ALA A 173 -13.75 -20.13 -3.43
C ALA A 173 -13.50 -19.34 -2.14
N LEU A 174 -13.86 -18.05 -2.08
CA LEU A 174 -13.49 -17.18 -0.95
C LEU A 174 -14.68 -16.52 -0.24
N ARG A 175 -15.74 -16.15 -0.97
CA ARG A 175 -16.86 -15.38 -0.41
C ARG A 175 -17.85 -16.23 0.42
N ASN A 176 -18.08 -17.47 0.00
CA ASN A 176 -19.09 -18.37 0.58
C ASN A 176 -18.40 -19.38 1.49
#